data_AF-A0A0B3YUS0-F1
#
_entry.id   AF-A0A0B3YUS0-F1
#
_cell.length_a   1.000
_cell.length_b   1.000
_cell.length_c   1.000
_cell.angle_alpha   90.00
_cell.angle_beta   90.00
_cell.angle_gamma   90.00
#
_symmetry.space_group_name_H-M   'P 1'
#
loop_
_entity.id
_entity.type
_entity.pdbx_description
1 polymer ?
#
loop_
_entity_poly.entity_id
_entity_poly.type
_entity_poly.pdbx_seq_one_letter_code
_entity_poly.pdbx_strand_id
1 'polypeptide(L)'
;MLVLLCATCSTLVRAKIDFNLDSESYFRIEIAYGKEASKKVKGWRKLINELQGEDLDEKLYEINRFFNRFDFVDDLVHWQQKDYWATPIEFISTGAGDCEDYTIAKYFSLIELGIPEQQLRLMYVTALELRQPHMVLAYYETPTSIPLVLDNINRRILPANKRRDLSPIYSFNGNGLWAAKAMGTGRKLRGSGPMKMWDDMVERLDRVMYGDKQE
;
A
#
# COMPACT_ATOMS: atom_id res chain seq x y z
N MET A 1 51.42 13.23 13.67
CA MET A 1 51.05 11.80 13.67
C MET A 1 49.57 11.73 13.30
N LEU A 2 49.25 11.18 12.13
CA LEU A 2 47.93 11.21 11.49
C LEU A 2 46.88 10.47 12.34
N VAL A 3 45.76 11.12 12.67
CA VAL A 3 44.58 10.46 13.23
C VAL A 3 43.70 10.03 12.06
N LEU A 4 43.66 8.73 11.77
CA LEU A 4 42.67 8.14 10.87
C LEU A 4 41.29 8.22 11.55
N LEU A 5 40.44 9.13 11.11
CA LEU A 5 38.99 9.02 11.37
C LEU A 5 38.46 7.89 10.50
N CYS A 6 38.23 6.73 11.11
CA CYS A 6 37.47 5.65 10.53
C CYS A 6 36.01 6.13 10.41
N ALA A 7 35.58 6.49 9.20
CA ALA A 7 34.18 6.79 8.92
C ALA A 7 33.41 5.47 8.99
N THR A 8 32.83 5.18 10.15
CA THR A 8 31.84 4.10 10.25
C THR A 8 30.64 4.53 9.42
N CYS A 9 30.52 3.91 8.24
CA CYS A 9 29.32 3.97 7.44
C CYS A 9 28.20 3.27 8.21
N SER A 10 27.48 4.03 9.01
CA SER A 10 26.25 3.59 9.65
C SER A 10 25.24 3.35 8.54
N THR A 11 25.11 2.11 8.07
CA THR A 11 23.94 1.73 7.27
C THR A 11 22.73 1.95 8.15
N LEU A 12 21.98 3.03 7.87
CA LEU A 12 20.64 3.19 8.38
C LEU A 12 19.85 1.98 7.90
N VAL A 13 19.69 0.97 8.76
CA VAL A 13 18.69 -0.07 8.58
C VAL A 13 17.37 0.65 8.62
N ARG A 14 16.88 1.00 7.43
CA ARG A 14 15.55 1.55 7.25
C ARG A 14 14.61 0.49 7.78
N ALA A 15 13.84 0.80 8.82
CA ALA A 15 12.85 -0.12 9.37
C ALA A 15 12.02 -0.66 8.20
N LYS A 16 12.18 -1.95 7.92
CA LYS A 16 11.36 -2.66 6.94
C LYS A 16 9.92 -2.50 7.43
N ILE A 17 9.01 -2.03 6.58
CA ILE A 17 7.59 -2.11 6.94
C ILE A 17 7.29 -3.60 7.03
N ASP A 18 7.11 -4.07 8.26
CA ASP A 18 6.85 -5.46 8.59
C ASP A 18 5.54 -5.49 9.38
N PHE A 19 4.53 -6.12 8.80
CA PHE A 19 3.24 -6.32 9.46
C PHE A 19 3.39 -7.45 10.47
N ASN A 20 4.02 -7.15 11.60
CA ASN A 20 4.15 -8.09 12.69
C ASN A 20 2.82 -8.19 13.47
N LEU A 21 1.90 -8.99 12.96
CA LEU A 21 0.61 -9.26 13.60
C LEU A 21 0.76 -10.40 14.60
N ASP A 22 0.64 -10.06 15.88
CA ASP A 22 0.64 -11.00 17.00
C ASP A 22 -0.78 -11.48 17.36
N SER A 23 -0.88 -12.35 18.37
CA SER A 23 -2.16 -12.88 18.85
C SER A 23 -3.14 -11.77 19.25
N GLU A 24 -2.65 -10.69 19.86
CA GLU A 24 -3.47 -9.55 20.27
C GLU A 24 -3.99 -8.76 19.07
N SER A 25 -3.17 -8.59 18.02
CA SER A 25 -3.58 -7.98 16.75
C SER A 25 -4.73 -8.76 16.11
N TYR A 26 -4.61 -10.09 16.04
CA TYR A 26 -5.67 -10.94 15.51
C TYR A 26 -6.93 -10.93 16.36
N PHE A 27 -6.79 -10.81 17.68
CA PHE A 27 -7.91 -10.66 18.59
C PHE A 27 -8.62 -9.32 18.37
N ARG A 28 -7.89 -8.20 18.22
CA ARG A 28 -8.47 -6.89 17.88
C ARG A 28 -9.25 -6.94 16.56
N ILE A 29 -8.71 -7.58 15.53
CA ILE A 29 -9.40 -7.78 14.25
C ILE A 29 -10.67 -8.61 14.42
N GLU A 30 -10.63 -9.68 15.23
CA GLU A 30 -11.79 -10.51 15.50
C GLU A 30 -12.90 -9.76 16.23
N ILE A 31 -12.53 -8.92 17.21
CA ILE A 31 -13.50 -8.07 17.92
C ILE A 31 -14.12 -7.01 16.99
N ALA A 32 -13.32 -6.40 16.12
CA ALA A 32 -13.79 -5.31 15.24
C ALA A 32 -14.59 -5.81 14.02
N TYR A 33 -14.13 -6.90 13.39
CA TYR A 33 -14.62 -7.35 12.08
C TYR A 33 -15.11 -8.82 12.06
N GLY A 34 -15.01 -9.51 13.19
CA GLY A 34 -15.41 -10.91 13.33
C GLY A 34 -14.31 -11.92 13.01
N LYS A 35 -14.57 -13.17 13.39
CA LYS A 35 -13.61 -14.27 13.31
C LYS A 35 -13.15 -14.60 11.89
N GLU A 36 -14.07 -14.51 10.92
CA GLU A 36 -13.72 -14.76 9.50
C GLU A 36 -12.79 -13.69 8.94
N ALA A 37 -12.92 -12.43 9.36
CA ALA A 37 -11.96 -11.37 8.99
C ALA A 37 -10.56 -11.68 9.52
N SER A 38 -10.44 -12.03 10.80
CA SER A 38 -9.16 -12.45 11.40
C SER A 38 -8.52 -13.62 10.65
N LYS A 39 -9.34 -14.59 10.20
CA LYS A 39 -8.89 -15.72 9.37
C LYS A 39 -8.42 -15.29 7.98
N LYS A 40 -9.12 -14.37 7.31
CA LYS A 40 -8.69 -13.81 6.00
C LYS A 40 -7.35 -13.09 6.12
N VAL A 41 -7.16 -12.29 7.18
CA VAL A 41 -5.89 -11.60 7.46
C VAL A 41 -4.76 -12.59 7.72
N LYS A 42 -5.00 -13.66 8.48
CA LYS A 42 -4.03 -14.77 8.63
C LYS A 42 -3.65 -15.40 7.27
N GLY A 43 -4.63 -15.55 6.38
CA GLY A 43 -4.40 -16.03 5.01
C GLY A 43 -3.48 -15.11 4.20
N TRP A 44 -3.66 -13.79 4.31
CA TRP A 44 -2.76 -12.81 3.72
C TRP A 44 -1.34 -12.90 4.31
N ARG A 45 -1.20 -12.97 5.63
CA ARG A 45 0.12 -13.12 6.28
C ARG A 45 0.82 -14.40 5.86
N LYS A 46 0.09 -15.50 5.73
CA LYS A 46 0.62 -16.76 5.19
C LYS A 46 1.16 -16.58 3.76
N LEU A 47 0.40 -15.92 2.87
CA LEU A 47 0.85 -15.62 1.51
C LEU A 47 2.16 -14.81 1.51
N ILE A 48 2.24 -13.75 2.33
CA ILE A 48 3.46 -12.93 2.42
C ILE A 48 4.67 -13.77 2.83
N ASN A 49 4.49 -14.68 3.79
CA ASN A 49 5.57 -15.57 4.24
C ASN A 49 6.01 -16.55 3.14
N GLU A 50 5.05 -17.13 2.40
CA GLU A 50 5.33 -18.03 1.28
C GLU A 50 6.10 -17.32 0.16
N LEU A 51 5.80 -16.03 -0.09
CA LEU A 51 6.42 -15.26 -1.17
C LEU A 51 7.79 -14.65 -0.83
N GLN A 52 8.28 -14.66 0.42
CA GLN A 52 9.55 -13.97 0.78
C GLN A 52 10.73 -14.44 -0.10
N GLY A 53 10.80 -15.74 -0.40
CA GLY A 53 11.87 -16.37 -1.18
C GLY A 53 11.63 -16.44 -2.69
N GLU A 54 10.46 -16.04 -3.17
CA GLU A 54 10.09 -16.14 -4.57
C GLU A 54 10.71 -15.02 -5.42
N ASP A 55 10.71 -15.23 -6.74
CA ASP A 55 11.16 -14.22 -7.69
C ASP A 55 10.20 -13.02 -7.78
N LEU A 56 10.66 -11.95 -8.43
CA LEU A 56 9.91 -10.71 -8.54
C LEU A 56 8.60 -10.90 -9.30
N ASP A 57 8.59 -11.67 -10.38
CA ASP A 57 7.43 -11.82 -11.24
C ASP A 57 6.31 -12.57 -10.49
N GLU A 58 6.67 -13.61 -9.75
CA GLU A 58 5.76 -14.36 -8.89
C GLU A 58 5.21 -13.48 -7.76
N LYS A 59 6.06 -12.68 -7.10
CA LYS A 59 5.62 -11.71 -6.08
C LYS A 59 4.59 -10.72 -6.64
N LEU A 60 4.86 -10.12 -7.79
CA LEU A 60 3.94 -9.17 -8.42
C LEU A 60 2.62 -9.86 -8.81
N TYR A 61 2.71 -11.05 -9.41
CA TYR A 61 1.56 -11.82 -9.86
C TYR A 61 0.66 -12.25 -8.69
N GLU A 62 1.22 -12.89 -7.67
CA GLU A 62 0.47 -13.44 -6.54
C GLU A 62 -0.17 -12.36 -5.67
N ILE A 63 0.53 -11.24 -5.44
CA ILE A 63 -0.05 -10.09 -4.73
C ILE A 63 -1.20 -9.48 -5.54
N ASN A 64 -1.01 -9.26 -6.84
CA ASN A 64 -2.07 -8.71 -7.68
C ASN A 64 -3.29 -9.66 -7.71
N ARG A 65 -3.04 -10.97 -7.85
CA ARG A 65 -4.09 -12.01 -7.86
C ARG A 65 -4.83 -12.09 -6.53
N PHE A 66 -4.11 -12.04 -5.39
CA PHE A 66 -4.69 -12.16 -4.06
C PHE A 66 -5.75 -11.09 -3.81
N PHE A 67 -5.40 -9.82 -4.04
CA PHE A 67 -6.27 -8.68 -3.76
C PHE A 67 -7.39 -8.53 -4.80
N ASN A 68 -7.17 -8.94 -6.06
CA ASN A 68 -8.19 -8.89 -7.10
C ASN A 68 -9.34 -9.92 -6.93
N ARG A 69 -9.39 -10.63 -5.79
CA ARG A 69 -10.50 -11.52 -5.40
C ARG A 69 -11.54 -10.83 -4.50
N PHE A 70 -11.21 -9.68 -3.93
CA PHE A 70 -12.14 -8.90 -3.13
C PHE A 70 -13.16 -8.19 -4.02
N ASP A 71 -14.22 -7.67 -3.41
CA ASP A 71 -15.27 -6.94 -4.11
C ASP A 71 -14.89 -5.47 -4.31
N PHE A 72 -15.30 -4.88 -5.43
CA PHE A 72 -15.18 -3.44 -5.64
C PHE A 72 -16.45 -2.77 -5.11
N VAL A 73 -16.30 -1.86 -4.15
CA VAL A 73 -17.42 -1.11 -3.54
C VAL A 73 -16.94 0.31 -3.25
N ASP A 74 -17.64 1.31 -3.79
CA ASP A 74 -17.33 2.73 -3.56
C ASP A 74 -17.43 3.09 -2.07
N ASP A 75 -16.55 3.99 -1.62
CA ASP A 75 -16.47 4.43 -0.22
C ASP A 75 -17.77 5.00 0.35
N LEU A 76 -18.56 5.68 -0.49
CA LEU A 76 -19.83 6.24 -0.05
C LEU A 76 -20.81 5.15 0.39
N VAL A 77 -20.74 3.99 -0.26
CA VAL A 77 -21.56 2.83 0.09
C VAL A 77 -20.92 2.05 1.23
N HIS A 78 -19.60 1.84 1.17
CA HIS A 78 -18.89 0.98 2.10
C HIS A 78 -18.64 1.64 3.46
N TRP A 79 -18.06 2.85 3.45
CA TRP A 79 -17.60 3.59 4.63
C TRP A 79 -18.51 4.76 5.01
N GLN A 80 -19.56 5.03 4.22
CA GLN A 80 -20.43 6.21 4.36
C GLN A 80 -19.64 7.53 4.35
N GLN A 81 -18.50 7.53 3.64
CA GLN A 81 -17.61 8.67 3.50
C GLN A 81 -17.36 8.91 2.01
N LYS A 82 -17.06 10.16 1.66
CA LYS A 82 -16.83 10.51 0.26
C LYS A 82 -15.55 9.90 -0.30
N ASP A 83 -14.55 9.74 0.56
CA ASP A 83 -13.19 9.31 0.24
C ASP A 83 -12.57 8.80 1.56
N TYR A 84 -12.19 7.53 1.61
CA TYR A 84 -11.70 6.81 2.79
C TYR A 84 -10.67 5.77 2.35
N TRP A 85 -9.40 6.07 2.59
CA TRP A 85 -8.32 5.14 2.27
C TRP A 85 -8.24 4.05 3.34
N ALA A 86 -8.71 2.85 3.04
CA ALA A 86 -8.67 1.73 3.96
C ALA A 86 -7.23 1.22 4.14
N THR A 87 -6.93 0.81 5.37
CA THR A 87 -5.70 0.04 5.64
C THR A 87 -5.77 -1.33 4.94
N PRO A 88 -4.63 -1.99 4.67
CA PRO A 88 -4.65 -3.35 4.14
C PRO A 88 -5.46 -4.32 5.03
N ILE A 89 -5.45 -4.11 6.35
CA ILE A 89 -6.21 -4.94 7.30
C ILE A 89 -7.71 -4.65 7.18
N GLU A 90 -8.14 -3.39 7.12
CA GLU A 90 -9.54 -3.00 6.90
C GLU A 90 -10.07 -3.60 5.60
N PHE A 91 -9.36 -3.38 4.49
CA PHE A 91 -9.73 -3.88 3.17
C PHE A 91 -9.92 -5.41 3.13
N ILE A 92 -8.97 -6.17 3.71
CA ILE A 92 -9.09 -7.64 3.79
C ILE A 92 -10.22 -8.07 4.73
N SER A 93 -10.41 -7.35 5.83
CA SER A 93 -11.36 -7.71 6.88
C SER A 93 -12.80 -7.56 6.43
N THR A 94 -13.13 -6.45 5.76
CA THR A 94 -14.45 -6.22 5.18
C THR A 94 -14.62 -6.98 3.85
N GLY A 95 -13.51 -7.27 3.16
CA GLY A 95 -13.49 -8.01 1.90
C GLY A 95 -13.94 -7.19 0.70
N ALA A 96 -13.98 -5.86 0.83
CA ALA A 96 -14.40 -4.93 -0.19
C ALA A 96 -13.67 -3.59 -0.03
N GLY A 97 -13.53 -2.85 -1.13
CA GLY A 97 -12.89 -1.53 -1.19
C GLY A 97 -12.94 -0.96 -2.60
N ASP A 98 -12.45 0.24 -2.81
CA ASP A 98 -12.41 0.88 -4.13
C ASP A 98 -10.98 0.92 -4.72
N CYS A 99 -10.67 1.78 -5.69
CA CYS A 99 -9.45 1.61 -6.49
C CYS A 99 -8.14 1.86 -5.70
N GLU A 100 -8.15 2.79 -4.76
CA GLU A 100 -7.02 3.09 -3.89
C GLU A 100 -6.77 1.97 -2.89
N ASP A 101 -7.79 1.35 -2.33
CA ASP A 101 -7.67 0.29 -1.32
C ASP A 101 -6.88 -0.89 -1.88
N TYR A 102 -7.18 -1.28 -3.12
CA TYR A 102 -6.44 -2.31 -3.83
C TYR A 102 -4.99 -1.89 -4.08
N THR A 103 -4.78 -0.65 -4.49
CA THR A 103 -3.46 -0.11 -4.80
C THR A 103 -2.57 -0.05 -3.55
N ILE A 104 -3.12 0.45 -2.44
CA ILE A 104 -2.48 0.58 -1.13
C ILE A 104 -2.13 -0.80 -0.57
N ALA A 105 -3.06 -1.74 -0.60
CA ALA A 105 -2.82 -3.08 -0.05
C ALA A 105 -1.74 -3.85 -0.85
N LYS A 106 -1.75 -3.73 -2.18
CA LYS A 106 -0.68 -4.26 -3.04
C LYS A 106 0.66 -3.59 -2.76
N TYR A 107 0.67 -2.25 -2.61
CA TYR A 107 1.87 -1.47 -2.32
C TYR A 107 2.53 -1.95 -1.02
N PHE A 108 1.79 -1.97 0.09
CA PHE A 108 2.33 -2.39 1.39
C PHE A 108 2.85 -3.83 1.38
N SER A 109 2.12 -4.74 0.73
CA SER A 109 2.52 -6.13 0.59
C SER A 109 3.85 -6.28 -0.16
N LEU A 110 4.03 -5.54 -1.26
CA LEU A 110 5.26 -5.61 -2.05
C LEU A 110 6.45 -4.95 -1.35
N ILE A 111 6.24 -3.85 -0.62
CA ILE A 111 7.27 -3.26 0.24
C ILE A 111 7.77 -4.30 1.25
N GLU A 112 6.86 -5.02 1.90
CA GLU A 112 7.19 -6.04 2.88
C GLU A 112 7.93 -7.25 2.28
N LEU A 113 7.61 -7.60 1.02
CA LEU A 113 8.32 -8.61 0.23
C LEU A 113 9.71 -8.16 -0.26
N GLY A 114 10.13 -6.95 0.13
CA GLY A 114 11.46 -6.41 -0.12
C GLY A 114 11.61 -5.65 -1.43
N ILE A 115 10.51 -5.38 -2.15
CA ILE A 115 10.57 -4.52 -3.34
C ILE A 115 10.92 -3.09 -2.88
N PRO A 116 12.00 -2.49 -3.40
CA PRO A 116 12.35 -1.11 -3.07
C PRO A 116 11.21 -0.14 -3.34
N GLU A 117 10.94 0.73 -2.37
CA GLU A 117 9.88 1.74 -2.46
C GLU A 117 10.01 2.67 -3.67
N GLN A 118 11.24 2.93 -4.12
CA GLN A 118 11.50 3.79 -5.28
C GLN A 118 11.04 3.13 -6.60
N GLN A 119 10.86 1.81 -6.61
CA GLN A 119 10.33 1.05 -7.73
C GLN A 119 8.80 0.99 -7.73
N LEU A 120 8.12 1.44 -6.68
CA LEU A 120 6.66 1.38 -6.56
C LEU A 120 6.06 2.78 -6.53
N ARG A 121 5.06 3.04 -7.37
CA ARG A 121 4.33 4.32 -7.40
C ARG A 121 2.83 4.08 -7.45
N LEU A 122 2.10 4.72 -6.54
CA LEU A 122 0.65 4.86 -6.64
C LEU A 122 0.39 5.90 -7.73
N MET A 123 -0.33 5.50 -8.78
CA MET A 123 -0.56 6.32 -9.95
C MET A 123 -2.04 6.63 -10.09
N TYR A 124 -2.36 7.93 -10.04
CA TYR A 124 -3.69 8.44 -10.33
C TYR A 124 -3.84 8.64 -11.82
N VAL A 125 -4.90 8.06 -12.38
CA VAL A 125 -5.15 8.00 -13.82
C VAL A 125 -6.61 8.31 -14.12
N THR A 126 -6.92 8.60 -15.38
CA THR A 126 -8.28 8.47 -15.90
C THR A 126 -8.43 7.10 -16.56
N ALA A 127 -9.39 6.31 -16.10
CA ALA A 127 -9.84 5.12 -16.82
C ALA A 127 -10.75 5.56 -17.97
N LEU A 128 -10.22 5.58 -19.19
CA LEU A 128 -10.84 6.23 -20.35
C LEU A 128 -12.14 5.56 -20.78
N GLU A 129 -12.22 4.23 -20.67
CA GLU A 129 -13.41 3.46 -21.03
C GLU A 129 -14.57 3.72 -20.05
N LEU A 130 -14.27 3.84 -18.76
CA LEU A 130 -15.23 4.15 -17.70
C LEU A 130 -15.49 5.67 -17.54
N ARG A 131 -14.62 6.51 -18.13
CA ARG A 131 -14.65 7.97 -18.04
C ARG A 131 -14.65 8.50 -16.60
N GLN A 132 -13.89 7.82 -15.73
CA GLN A 132 -13.78 8.19 -14.33
C GLN A 132 -12.32 8.17 -13.87
N PRO A 133 -12.00 8.89 -12.78
CA PRO A 133 -10.71 8.74 -12.14
C PRO A 133 -10.52 7.32 -11.58
N HIS A 134 -9.26 6.90 -11.51
CA HIS A 134 -8.88 5.56 -11.06
C HIS A 134 -7.48 5.59 -10.46
N MET A 135 -7.15 4.59 -9.64
CA MET A 135 -5.82 4.42 -9.07
C MET A 135 -5.26 3.03 -9.41
N VAL A 136 -3.99 2.98 -9.79
CA VAL A 136 -3.25 1.74 -10.06
C VAL A 136 -1.89 1.77 -9.38
N LEU A 137 -1.31 0.59 -9.16
CA LEU A 137 0.07 0.47 -8.70
C LEU A 137 1.00 0.27 -9.90
N ALA A 138 1.99 1.15 -10.05
CA ALA A 138 3.02 1.03 -11.07
C ALA A 138 4.33 0.51 -10.46
N TYR A 139 4.88 -0.54 -11.06
CA TYR A 139 6.21 -1.07 -10.75
C TYR A 139 7.22 -0.66 -11.84
N TYR A 140 8.33 -0.07 -11.43
CA TYR A 140 9.43 0.38 -12.26
C TYR A 140 10.67 -0.46 -11.96
N GLU A 141 11.13 -1.27 -12.91
CA GLU A 141 12.40 -1.98 -12.78
C GLU A 141 13.58 -1.00 -12.63
N THR A 142 13.58 0.05 -13.45
CA THR A 142 14.50 1.20 -13.34
C THR A 142 13.72 2.51 -13.44
N PRO A 143 14.28 3.65 -13.00
CA PRO A 143 13.60 4.95 -13.08
C PRO A 143 13.17 5.38 -14.49
N THR A 144 13.76 4.81 -15.54
CA THR A 144 13.46 5.12 -16.95
C THR A 144 12.72 3.99 -17.67
N SER A 145 12.47 2.85 -17.02
CA SER A 145 11.75 1.72 -17.61
C SER A 145 10.27 2.08 -17.84
N ILE A 146 9.67 1.44 -18.85
CA ILE A 146 8.20 1.40 -18.96
C ILE A 146 7.68 0.58 -17.79
N PRO A 147 6.82 1.12 -16.92
CA PRO A 147 6.39 0.39 -15.74
C PRO A 147 5.40 -0.72 -16.07
N LEU A 148 5.39 -1.75 -15.23
CA LEU A 148 4.29 -2.71 -15.14
C LEU A 148 3.15 -2.11 -14.33
N VAL A 149 1.91 -2.34 -14.74
CA VAL A 149 0.70 -1.84 -14.09
C VAL A 149 -0.04 -2.99 -13.42
N LEU A 150 -0.21 -2.88 -12.10
CA LEU A 150 -1.04 -3.76 -11.26
C LEU A 150 -2.35 -3.02 -10.97
N ASP A 151 -3.46 -3.61 -11.41
CA ASP A 151 -4.77 -2.97 -11.45
C ASP A 151 -5.88 -3.95 -11.02
N ASN A 152 -6.99 -3.43 -10.51
CA ASN A 152 -8.19 -4.18 -10.14
C ASN A 152 -9.22 -4.26 -11.27
N ILE A 153 -9.27 -3.29 -12.19
CA ILE A 153 -10.13 -3.34 -13.39
C ILE A 153 -9.57 -4.39 -14.37
N ASN A 154 -8.35 -4.15 -14.87
CA ASN A 154 -7.64 -5.14 -15.68
C ASN A 154 -6.70 -5.96 -14.79
N ARG A 155 -7.12 -7.18 -14.46
CA ARG A 155 -6.37 -8.06 -13.54
C ARG A 155 -5.05 -8.59 -14.12
N ARG A 156 -4.77 -8.39 -15.40
CA ARG A 156 -3.49 -8.76 -16.01
C ARG A 156 -2.46 -7.68 -15.73
N ILE A 157 -1.27 -8.10 -15.29
CA ILE A 157 -0.13 -7.20 -15.18
C ILE A 157 0.39 -6.94 -16.59
N LEU A 158 0.34 -5.68 -17.02
CA LEU A 158 0.73 -5.26 -18.36
C LEU A 158 1.67 -4.06 -18.29
N PRO A 159 2.63 -3.92 -19.21
CA PRO A 159 3.39 -2.70 -19.38
C PRO A 159 2.46 -1.50 -19.67
N ALA A 160 2.77 -0.32 -19.13
CA ALA A 160 1.92 0.86 -19.26
C ALA A 160 1.63 1.26 -20.73
N ASN A 161 2.57 1.05 -21.65
CA ASN A 161 2.36 1.31 -23.09
C ASN A 161 1.35 0.34 -23.76
N LYS A 162 0.94 -0.73 -23.07
CA LYS A 162 -0.15 -1.64 -23.47
C LYS A 162 -1.47 -1.31 -22.79
N ARG A 163 -1.50 -0.38 -21.83
CA ARG A 163 -2.70 0.10 -21.12
C ARG A 163 -3.22 1.41 -21.72
N ARG A 164 -3.66 1.34 -22.98
CA ARG A 164 -4.22 2.49 -23.72
C ARG A 164 -5.56 2.98 -23.17
N ASP A 165 -6.15 2.19 -22.29
CA ASP A 165 -7.36 2.48 -21.52
C ASP A 165 -7.11 3.39 -20.31
N LEU A 166 -5.84 3.66 -19.96
CA LEU A 166 -5.46 4.54 -18.85
C LEU A 166 -4.72 5.78 -19.35
N SER A 167 -5.10 6.95 -18.85
CA SER A 167 -4.37 8.21 -19.06
C SER A 167 -3.75 8.68 -17.73
N PRO A 168 -2.42 8.76 -17.60
CA PRO A 168 -1.78 9.18 -16.35
C PRO A 168 -2.03 10.65 -16.04
N ILE A 169 -2.27 10.97 -14.76
CA ILE A 169 -2.43 12.34 -14.27
C ILE A 169 -1.24 12.70 -13.37
N TYR A 170 -1.03 11.95 -12.27
CA TYR A 170 0.11 12.12 -11.38
C TYR A 170 0.44 10.81 -10.66
N SER A 171 1.62 10.73 -10.05
CA SER A 171 2.01 9.57 -9.24
C SER A 171 2.83 9.97 -8.03
N PHE A 172 2.71 9.22 -6.96
CA PHE A 172 3.42 9.40 -5.69
C PHE A 172 3.81 8.05 -5.12
N ASN A 173 4.65 8.06 -4.09
CA ASN A 173 4.96 6.88 -3.27
C ASN A 173 4.92 7.28 -1.80
N GLY A 174 5.12 6.31 -0.90
CA GLY A 174 5.17 6.59 0.53
C GLY A 174 6.18 7.69 0.84
N ASN A 175 7.37 7.67 0.26
CA ASN A 175 8.41 8.69 0.45
C ASN A 175 7.98 10.10 0.05
N GLY A 176 7.21 10.25 -1.03
CA GLY A 176 6.64 11.55 -1.39
C GLY A 176 5.72 12.10 -0.29
N LEU A 177 4.99 11.22 0.39
CA LEU A 177 4.14 11.56 1.52
C LEU A 177 4.97 11.77 2.80
N TRP A 178 5.85 10.84 3.16
CA TRP A 178 6.75 10.92 4.33
C TRP A 178 7.77 12.08 4.26
N ALA A 179 8.26 12.43 3.07
CA ALA A 179 9.16 13.57 2.87
C ALA A 179 8.42 14.91 3.00
N ALA A 180 7.16 15.00 2.56
CA ALA A 180 6.32 16.17 2.81
C ALA A 180 6.09 16.41 4.31
N LYS A 181 6.05 15.33 5.12
CA LYS A 181 6.05 15.39 6.59
C LYS A 181 7.37 15.90 7.17
N ALA A 182 8.51 15.38 6.69
CA ALA A 182 9.84 15.71 7.21
C ALA A 182 10.32 17.15 6.87
N MET A 183 9.88 17.72 5.75
CA MET A 183 10.31 19.05 5.30
C MET A 183 9.62 20.24 6.00
N GLY A 184 8.80 20.01 7.03
CA GLY A 184 8.15 21.08 7.80
C GLY A 184 7.08 21.89 7.02
N THR A 185 6.92 21.65 5.73
CA THR A 185 5.80 22.10 4.90
C THR A 185 4.47 21.46 5.36
N GLY A 186 4.54 20.33 6.08
CA GLY A 186 3.41 19.73 6.79
C GLY A 186 2.75 20.61 7.86
N ARG A 187 3.41 21.67 8.35
CA ARG A 187 2.76 22.63 9.26
C ARG A 187 1.80 23.59 8.54
N LYS A 188 1.96 23.80 7.23
CA LYS A 188 1.00 24.53 6.37
C LYS A 188 0.02 23.61 5.62
N LEU A 189 0.24 22.30 5.63
CA LEU A 189 -0.56 21.28 4.93
C LEU A 189 -1.16 20.23 5.89
N ARG A 190 -1.50 20.60 7.12
CA ARG A 190 -2.59 19.94 7.89
C ARG A 190 -3.96 20.20 7.24
N GLY A 191 -4.01 20.29 5.92
CA GLY A 191 -5.16 20.59 5.09
C GLY A 191 -5.60 19.33 4.36
N SER A 192 -6.91 19.23 4.13
CA SER A 192 -7.61 18.19 3.36
C SER A 192 -6.84 17.63 2.16
N GLY A 193 -7.03 16.34 1.87
CA GLY A 193 -6.53 15.68 0.66
C GLY A 193 -5.76 14.38 0.93
N PRO A 194 -5.10 13.82 -0.10
CA PRO A 194 -4.46 12.50 -0.04
C PRO A 194 -3.42 12.33 1.09
N MET A 195 -2.71 13.41 1.43
CA MET A 195 -1.72 13.41 2.51
C MET A 195 -2.36 13.14 3.88
N LYS A 196 -3.49 13.81 4.18
CA LYS A 196 -4.22 13.59 5.44
C LYS A 196 -4.78 12.18 5.50
N MET A 197 -5.37 11.70 4.41
CA MET A 197 -5.98 10.35 4.36
C MET A 197 -4.94 9.26 4.54
N TRP A 198 -3.75 9.42 3.96
CA TRP A 198 -2.61 8.54 4.20
C TRP A 198 -2.16 8.55 5.66
N ASP A 199 -1.99 9.73 6.26
CA ASP A 199 -1.60 9.85 7.67
C ASP A 199 -2.63 9.20 8.60
N ASP A 200 -3.92 9.50 8.39
CA ASP A 200 -5.01 8.91 9.16
C ASP A 200 -5.03 7.37 9.00
N MET A 201 -4.82 6.87 7.77
CA MET A 201 -4.77 5.44 7.47
C MET A 201 -3.61 4.76 8.19
N VAL A 202 -2.41 5.34 8.15
CA VAL A 202 -1.26 4.78 8.88
C VAL A 202 -1.51 4.78 10.39
N GLU A 203 -2.14 5.81 10.94
CA GLU A 203 -2.49 5.83 12.37
C GLU A 203 -3.47 4.71 12.74
N ARG A 204 -4.50 4.46 11.91
CA ARG A 204 -5.42 3.33 12.10
C ARG A 204 -4.71 1.99 12.01
N LEU A 205 -3.78 1.85 11.06
CA LEU A 205 -2.99 0.63 10.91
C LEU A 205 -2.14 0.38 12.15
N ASP A 206 -1.43 1.40 12.65
CA ASP A 206 -0.62 1.32 13.86
C ASP A 206 -1.45 0.91 15.07
N ARG A 207 -2.66 1.45 15.22
CA ARG A 207 -3.58 1.09 16.32
C ARG A 207 -3.95 -0.40 16.27
N VAL A 208 -4.23 -0.94 15.09
CA VAL A 208 -4.55 -2.37 14.97
C VAL A 208 -3.34 -3.24 15.26
N MET A 209 -2.14 -2.84 14.82
CA MET A 209 -0.91 -3.62 15.00
C MET A 209 -0.36 -3.56 16.43
N TYR A 210 -0.41 -2.40 17.08
CA TYR A 210 0.28 -2.17 18.35
C TYR A 210 -0.64 -1.82 19.52
N GLY A 211 -1.94 -1.66 19.27
CA GLY A 211 -2.89 -1.15 20.24
C GLY A 211 -2.86 0.38 20.35
N ASP A 212 -3.71 0.92 21.23
CA ASP A 212 -3.69 2.35 21.53
C ASP A 212 -2.38 2.72 22.25
N LYS A 213 -1.80 3.85 21.86
CA LYS A 213 -0.70 4.44 22.64
C LYS A 213 -1.28 4.80 24.01
N GLN A 214 -0.72 4.24 25.08
CA GLN A 214 -1.03 4.71 26.42
C GLN A 214 -0.62 6.17 26.51
N GLU A 215 -1.59 7.07 26.74
CA GLU A 215 -1.37 8.49 27.05
C GLU A 215 -0.70 8.66 28.42
#